data_AF-A0A0H2UUE5-F1
#
_entry.id   AF-A0A0H2UUE5-F1
#
_cell.length_a   1.000
_cell.length_b   1.000
_cell.length_c   1.000
_cell.angle_alpha   90.00
_cell.angle_beta   90.00
_cell.angle_gamma   90.00
#
_symmetry.space_group_name_H-M   'P 1'
#
loop_
_entity.id
_entity.type
_entity.pdbx_description
1 polymer ?
#
loop_
_entity_poly.entity_id
_entity_poly.type
_entity_poly.pdbx_seq_one_letter_code
_entity_poly.pdbx_strand_id
1 'polypeptide(L)' 'MFKLQHIVNGFYPVNLGNFDNVQDAVDAIKAHVRANSAIINPRYVKSMSGETIRIDYGAKDCYYLLTLINEANGC' A
#
# COMPACT_ATOMS: atom_id res chain seq x y z
N MET A 1 -7.29 9.54 -8.42
CA MET A 1 -5.87 9.11 -8.37
C MET A 1 -5.67 8.27 -7.12
N PHE A 2 -4.72 7.35 -7.07
CA PHE A 2 -4.46 6.49 -5.91
C PHE A 2 -3.10 6.81 -5.29
N LYS A 3 -3.07 7.08 -3.99
CA LYS A 3 -1.84 7.20 -3.20
C LYS A 3 -1.46 5.86 -2.63
N LEU A 4 -0.24 5.42 -2.84
CA LEU A 4 0.30 4.21 -2.20
C LEU A 4 1.30 4.59 -1.12
N GLN A 5 1.06 4.14 0.10
CA GLN A 5 1.98 4.29 1.22
C GLN A 5 2.30 2.92 1.82
N HIS A 6 3.54 2.72 2.25
CA HIS A 6 3.94 1.61 3.10
C HIS A 6 4.07 2.12 4.53
N ILE A 7 3.30 1.56 5.44
CA ILE A 7 3.39 1.86 6.87
C ILE A 7 4.37 0.88 7.49
N VAL A 8 5.43 1.41 8.09
CA VAL A 8 6.46 0.64 8.78
C VAL A 8 6.27 0.80 10.28
N ASN A 9 6.41 -0.30 11.03
CA ASN A 9 6.26 -0.35 12.49
C ASN A 9 4.92 0.22 13.01
N GLY A 10 3.87 0.18 12.18
CA GLY A 10 2.51 0.60 12.54
C GLY A 10 2.26 2.11 12.53
N PHE A 11 3.28 2.94 12.31
CA PHE A 11 3.10 4.40 12.37
C PHE A 11 3.91 5.21 11.35
N TYR A 12 4.99 4.67 10.77
CA TYR A 12 5.87 5.45 9.89
C TYR A 12 5.46 5.32 8.42
N PRO A 13 4.91 6.37 7.78
CA PRO A 13 4.46 6.30 6.40
C PRO A 13 5.59 6.57 5.42
N VAL A 14 5.84 5.62 4.52
CA VAL A 14 6.73 5.77 3.36
C VAL A 14 5.88 5.92 2.10
N ASN A 15 6.04 7.03 1.37
CA ASN A 15 5.31 7.23 0.11
C ASN A 15 5.96 6.40 -1.00
N LEU A 16 5.18 5.54 -1.65
CA LEU A 16 5.65 4.71 -2.77
C LEU A 16 5.20 5.25 -4.14
N GLY A 17 4.32 6.25 -4.15
CA GLY A 17 3.91 6.94 -5.37
C GLY A 17 2.42 7.21 -5.45
N ASN A 18 2.05 7.92 -6.52
CA ASN A 18 0.67 8.15 -6.93
C ASN A 18 0.44 7.45 -8.28
N PHE A 19 -0.74 6.85 -8.44
CA PHE A 19 -1.08 6.01 -9.59
C PHE A 19 -2.45 6.40 -10.14
N ASP A 20 -2.59 6.43 -11.46
CA ASP A 20 -3.88 6.73 -12.11
C ASP A 20 -4.81 5.53 -12.11
N ASN A 21 -4.25 4.32 -12.07
CA ASN A 21 -5.01 3.07 -12.03
C ASN A 21 -4.53 2.17 -10.87
N VAL A 22 -5.43 1.28 -10.45
CA VAL A 22 -5.17 0.35 -9.34
C VAL A 22 -4.12 -0.71 -9.70
N GLN A 23 -4.03 -1.09 -10.97
CA GLN A 23 -3.13 -2.16 -11.42
C GLN A 23 -1.67 -1.77 -11.24
N ASP A 24 -1.29 -0.56 -11.61
CA ASP A 24 0.07 -0.04 -11.42
C ASP A 24 0.44 0.05 -9.94
N ALA A 25 -0.51 0.44 -9.08
CA ALA A 25 -0.29 0.44 -7.64
C ALA A 25 -0.07 -0.97 -7.09
N VAL A 26 -0.81 -1.97 -7.59
CA VAL A 26 -0.63 -3.38 -7.22
C VAL A 26 0.74 -3.90 -7.67
N ASP A 27 1.18 -3.53 -8.86
CA ASP A 27 2.49 -3.96 -9.38
C ASP A 27 3.64 -3.28 -8.63
N ALA A 28 3.47 -2.01 -8.22
CA ALA A 28 4.39 -1.33 -7.32
C ALA A 28 4.48 -2.01 -5.94
N ILE A 29 3.36 -2.45 -5.36
CA ILE A 29 3.36 -3.25 -4.12
C ILE A 29 4.19 -4.52 -4.30
N LYS A 30 3.93 -5.30 -5.35
CA LYS A 30 4.64 -6.57 -5.59
C LYS A 30 6.14 -6.34 -5.80
N ALA A 31 6.51 -5.31 -6.55
CA ALA A 31 7.91 -4.93 -6.77
C ALA A 31 8.60 -4.53 -5.46
N HIS A 32 7.93 -3.72 -4.62
CA HIS A 32 8.45 -3.30 -3.32
C HIS A 32 8.64 -4.49 -2.38
N VAL A 33 7.67 -5.41 -2.31
CA VAL A 33 7.81 -6.66 -1.53
C VAL A 33 8.99 -7.49 -2.02
N ARG A 34 9.12 -7.70 -3.35
CA ARG A 34 10.22 -8.50 -3.92
C ARG A 34 11.59 -7.90 -3.61
N ALA A 35 11.72 -6.58 -3.61
CA ALA A 35 12.99 -5.91 -3.37
C ALA A 35 13.37 -5.86 -1.87
N ASN A 36 12.40 -5.81 -0.95
CA ASN A 36 12.65 -5.48 0.46
C ASN A 36 12.22 -6.56 1.47
N SER A 37 11.57 -7.65 1.03
CA SER A 37 11.08 -8.70 1.93
C SER A 37 11.92 -9.96 1.84
N ALA A 38 12.15 -10.60 3.00
CA ALA A 38 12.70 -11.95 3.07
C ALA A 38 11.64 -13.06 2.84
N ILE A 39 10.36 -12.71 2.64
CA ILE A 39 9.28 -13.67 2.44
C ILE A 39 9.27 -14.14 0.99
N ILE A 40 9.59 -15.42 0.78
CA ILE A 40 9.66 -16.03 -0.56
C ILE A 40 8.29 -16.11 -1.24
N ASN A 41 7.24 -16.46 -0.47
CA ASN A 41 5.88 -16.63 -0.97
C ASN A 41 4.90 -15.77 -0.16
N PRO A 42 4.85 -14.44 -0.40
CA PRO A 42 4.00 -13.54 0.37
C PRO A 42 2.52 -13.86 0.15
N ARG A 43 1.77 -13.89 1.25
CA ARG A 43 0.30 -13.94 1.24
C ARG A 43 -0.23 -12.55 1.54
N TYR A 44 -1.17 -12.11 0.71
CA TYR A 44 -1.76 -10.78 0.83
C TYR A 44 -3.17 -10.91 1.41
N VAL A 45 -3.47 -10.07 2.39
CA VAL A 45 -4.82 -9.91 2.94
C VAL A 45 -5.22 -8.46 2.76
N LYS A 46 -6.43 -8.23 2.23
CA LYS A 46 -6.96 -6.88 2.06
C LYS A 46 -8.12 -6.62 3.00
N SER A 47 -8.18 -5.40 3.51
CA SER A 47 -9.33 -4.84 4.22
C SER A 47 -9.61 -3.44 3.69
N MET A 48 -10.86 -2.99 3.77
CA MET A 48 -11.28 -1.70 3.23
C MET A 48 -12.01 -0.90 4.29
N SER A 49 -11.71 0.39 4.36
CA SER A 49 -12.38 1.35 5.24
C SER A 49 -12.48 2.69 4.51
N GLY A 50 -13.70 3.08 4.14
CA GLY A 50 -13.93 4.28 3.33
C GLY A 50 -13.16 4.24 2.00
N GLU A 51 -12.36 5.28 1.75
CA GLU A 51 -11.55 5.46 0.54
C GLU A 51 -10.17 4.77 0.61
N THR A 52 -9.89 4.04 1.70
CA THR A 52 -8.59 3.40 1.92
C THR A 52 -8.72 1.88 1.91
N ILE A 53 -7.86 1.24 1.11
CA ILE A 53 -7.62 -0.20 1.12
C ILE A 53 -6.31 -0.44 1.87
N ARG A 54 -6.37 -1.24 2.92
CA ARG A 54 -5.19 -1.76 3.62
C ARG A 54 -4.82 -3.12 3.06
N ILE A 55 -3.56 -3.30 2.70
CA ILE A 55 -3.00 -4.57 2.23
C ILE A 55 -1.90 -5.01 3.18
N ASP A 56 -2.18 -6.06 3.94
CA ASP A 56 -1.23 -6.70 4.83
C ASP A 56 -0.44 -7.78 4.09
N TYR A 57 0.86 -7.86 4.36
CA TYR A 57 1.70 -8.97 3.94
C TYR A 57 2.73 -9.27 5.04
N GLY A 58 2.72 -10.50 5.58
CA GLY A 58 3.60 -10.84 6.69
C GLY A 58 3.16 -10.23 8.02
N ALA A 59 3.95 -9.29 8.57
CA ALA A 59 3.75 -8.72 9.90
C ALA A 59 2.61 -7.69 9.93
N LYS A 60 1.83 -7.63 11.02
CA LYS A 60 0.63 -6.76 11.13
C LYS A 60 0.96 -5.27 11.26
N ASP A 61 2.19 -4.94 11.60
CA ASP A 61 2.72 -3.59 11.75
C ASP A 61 3.42 -3.08 10.47
N CYS A 62 3.55 -3.92 9.44
CA CYS A 62 4.08 -3.54 8.14
C CYS A 62 3.03 -3.82 7.04
N TYR A 63 2.35 -2.77 6.58
CA TYR A 63 1.23 -2.90 5.64
C TYR A 63 1.19 -1.74 4.65
N TYR A 64 0.56 -1.98 3.50
CA TYR A 64 0.32 -0.94 2.51
C TYR A 64 -1.04 -0.29 2.72
N LEU A 65 -1.12 1.01 2.47
CA LEU A 65 -2.35 1.76 2.34
C LEU A 65 -2.45 2.28 0.92
N LEU A 66 -3.50 1.88 0.22
CA LEU A 66 -3.90 2.43 -1.06
C LEU A 66 -5.12 3.32 -0.83
N THR A 67 -4.94 4.63 -0.93
CA THR A 67 -6.00 5.61 -0.67
C THR A 67 -6.42 6.27 -1.96
N LEU A 68 -7.72 6.31 -2.23
CA LEU A 68 -8.27 7.13 -3.32
C LEU A 68 -8.11 8.61 -2.94
N ILE A 69 -7.35 9.34 -3.74
CA ILE A 69 -7.29 10.80 -3.69
C ILE A 69 -8.36 11.34 -4.62
N ASN A 70 -9.35 11.99 -4.02
CA ASN A 70 -10.25 12.91 -4.68
C ASN A 70 -9.69 14.33 -4.50
N GLU A 71 -9.89 15.23 -5.48
CA GLU A 71 -9.38 16.62 -5.44
C GLU A 71 -9.84 17.41 -4.20
N ALA A 72 -10.85 16.94 -3.47
CA ALA A 72 -11.29 17.48 -2.18
C ALA A 72 -10.40 17.12 -0.97
N ASN A 73 -9.54 16.10 -1.09
CA ASN A 73 -8.67 15.58 -0.02
C ASN A 73 -7.18 15.90 -0.23
N GLY A 74 -6.83 16.63 -1.30
CA GLY A 74 -5.49 17.12 -1.58
C GLY A 74 -5.41 18.61 -1.31
N CYS A 75 -5.02 19.00 -0.10
CA CYS A 75 -4.56 20.36 0.16
C CYS A 75 -3.29 20.68 -0.63
#